data_AF-A0A6M3LFY4-F1
#
_entry.id   AF-A0A6M3LFY4-F1
#
_cell.length_a   1.000
_cell.length_b   1.000
_cell.length_c   1.000
_cell.angle_alpha   90.00
_cell.angle_beta   90.00
_cell.angle_gamma   90.00
#
_symmetry.space_group_name_H-M   'P 1'
#
loop_
_entity.id
_entity.type
_entity.pdbx_description
1 polymer ?
#
loop_
_entity_poly.entity_id
_entity_poly.type
_entity_poly.pdbx_seq_one_letter_code
_entity_poly.pdbx_strand_id
1 'polypeptide(L)'
;MSTFEDLEVVPAAENLMDVTYRSLIGPWMDNFANNLSKVRKGFDIQGLPKKEGPILLVGGGPSVERFRQLSKIAKAGWRHPILCCDRVLNKCLKQGLKPDVVASVDGSPLVANYYSGKLVRKACKSINAAFCVTVHPKTVKAWKGDIYWFVAMIDNLFIADKETPGMQLLNHKSVTYILDLLSGGKGMISALGNVGAFLVNLAAELGNSPICVSGDAL
;
A
#
# COMPACT_ATOMS: atom_id res chain seq x y z
N MET A 1 0.10 -32.83 -35.89
CA MET A 1 0.80 -32.51 -34.63
C MET A 1 1.46 -31.15 -34.83
N SER A 2 0.74 -30.07 -34.54
CA SER A 2 1.34 -28.73 -34.48
C SER A 2 1.88 -28.56 -33.07
N THR A 3 3.19 -28.34 -32.95
CA THR A 3 3.88 -28.13 -31.69
C THR A 3 3.43 -26.81 -31.06
N PHE A 4 3.36 -26.79 -29.73
CA PHE A 4 2.97 -25.65 -28.89
C PHE A 4 4.07 -24.57 -28.84
N GLU A 5 4.74 -24.27 -29.95
CA GLU A 5 5.91 -23.37 -29.97
C GLU A 5 5.61 -21.96 -30.49
N ASP A 6 4.40 -21.68 -30.99
CA ASP A 6 4.02 -20.36 -31.51
C ASP A 6 3.05 -19.59 -30.60
N LEU A 7 3.18 -19.73 -29.28
CA LEU A 7 2.60 -18.77 -28.35
C LEU A 7 3.62 -17.67 -28.09
N GLU A 8 3.53 -16.59 -28.88
CA GLU A 8 4.13 -15.30 -28.52
C GLU A 8 3.76 -14.98 -27.07
N VAL A 9 4.76 -14.99 -26.19
CA VAL A 9 4.62 -14.49 -24.83
C VAL A 9 4.37 -12.99 -24.95
N VAL A 10 3.11 -12.59 -24.85
CA VAL A 10 2.69 -11.20 -25.01
C VAL A 10 3.37 -10.32 -23.93
N PRO A 11 4.19 -9.32 -24.30
CA PRO A 11 4.91 -8.43 -23.37
C PRO A 11 4.02 -7.31 -22.80
N ALA A 12 2.76 -7.61 -22.50
CA ALA A 12 1.77 -6.59 -22.10
C ALA A 12 2.01 -6.06 -20.67
N ALA A 13 2.49 -6.89 -19.75
CA ALA A 13 2.64 -6.52 -18.34
C ALA A 13 3.84 -5.59 -18.08
N GLU A 14 4.99 -5.84 -18.69
CA GLU A 14 6.17 -4.95 -18.59
C GLU A 14 5.89 -3.58 -19.22
N ASN A 15 5.21 -3.56 -20.37
CA ASN A 15 4.79 -2.32 -21.01
C ASN A 15 3.80 -1.51 -20.16
N LEU A 16 2.86 -2.15 -19.46
CA LEU A 16 1.87 -1.43 -18.66
C LEU A 16 2.49 -0.79 -17.40
N MET A 17 3.44 -1.47 -16.75
CA MET A 17 4.16 -0.91 -15.61
C MET A 17 5.05 0.26 -16.03
N ASP A 18 5.77 0.15 -17.16
CA ASP A 18 6.60 1.26 -17.66
C ASP A 18 5.74 2.48 -18.07
N VAL A 19 4.61 2.25 -18.75
CA VAL A 19 3.66 3.33 -19.10
C VAL A 19 3.08 3.99 -17.85
N THR A 20 2.69 3.20 -16.84
CA THR A 20 2.18 3.70 -15.57
C THR A 20 3.24 4.53 -14.85
N TYR A 21 4.46 4.00 -14.75
CA TYR A 21 5.59 4.68 -14.14
C TYR A 21 5.87 6.02 -14.83
N ARG A 22 6.05 6.02 -16.15
CA ARG A 22 6.33 7.25 -16.92
C ARG A 22 5.24 8.30 -16.80
N SER A 23 3.98 7.87 -16.72
CA SER A 23 2.83 8.79 -16.62
C SER A 23 2.63 9.34 -15.21
N LEU A 24 2.95 8.55 -14.17
CA LEU A 24 2.63 8.89 -12.78
C LEU A 24 3.83 9.41 -11.99
N ILE A 25 5.06 9.20 -12.44
CA ILE A 25 6.26 9.60 -11.68
C ILE A 25 6.30 11.10 -11.41
N GLY A 26 5.98 11.95 -12.40
CA GLY A 26 5.91 13.40 -12.22
C GLY A 26 4.90 13.80 -11.13
N PRO A 27 3.61 13.45 -11.28
CA PRO A 27 2.60 13.69 -10.25
C PRO A 27 2.96 13.12 -8.87
N TRP A 28 3.60 11.95 -8.80
CA TRP A 28 4.07 11.37 -7.53
C TRP A 28 5.17 12.18 -6.88
N MET A 29 6.13 12.71 -7.66
CA MET A 29 7.18 13.60 -7.14
C MET A 29 6.60 14.92 -6.67
N ASP A 30 5.63 15.50 -7.39
CA ASP A 30 4.92 16.71 -6.96
C ASP A 30 4.18 16.48 -5.64
N ASN A 31 3.48 15.35 -5.51
CA ASN A 31 2.82 14.97 -4.26
C ASN A 31 3.82 14.84 -3.11
N PHE A 32 4.94 14.16 -3.34
CA PHE A 32 6.00 13.99 -2.35
C PHE A 32 6.56 15.34 -1.91
N ALA A 33 6.94 16.21 -2.84
CA ALA A 33 7.47 17.54 -2.55
C ALA A 33 6.50 18.36 -1.68
N ASN A 34 5.20 18.34 -2.01
CA ASN A 34 4.17 19.02 -1.24
C ASN A 34 3.94 18.42 0.16
N ASN A 35 4.26 17.14 0.36
CA ASN A 35 4.12 16.45 1.64
C ASN A 35 5.41 16.38 2.45
N LEU A 36 6.57 16.75 1.88
CA LEU A 36 7.90 16.50 2.44
C LEU A 36 8.04 16.90 3.91
N SER A 37 7.57 18.10 4.27
CA SER A 37 7.61 18.60 5.66
C SER A 37 6.85 17.70 6.65
N LYS A 38 5.72 17.12 6.21
CA LYS A 38 4.92 16.18 7.03
C LYS A 38 5.54 14.79 7.05
N VAL A 39 6.08 14.32 5.93
CA VAL A 39 6.76 13.03 5.83
C VAL A 39 7.94 13.00 6.81
N ARG A 40 8.84 13.99 6.75
CA ARG A 40 10.04 14.03 7.59
C ARG A 40 9.72 14.10 9.09
N LYS A 41 8.62 14.75 9.47
CA LYS A 41 8.18 14.90 10.87
C LYS A 41 7.26 13.77 11.35
N GLY A 42 6.70 12.98 10.43
CA GLY A 42 5.73 11.94 10.74
C GLY A 42 6.37 10.64 11.21
N PHE A 43 5.54 9.69 11.60
CA PHE A 43 5.99 8.38 12.04
C PHE A 43 6.56 7.56 10.88
N ASP A 44 7.51 6.69 11.18
CA ASP A 44 7.98 5.67 10.26
C ASP A 44 7.05 4.46 10.27
N ILE A 45 6.79 3.84 9.12
CA ILE A 45 6.03 2.58 9.01
C ILE A 45 6.55 1.47 9.93
N GLN A 46 7.86 1.41 10.19
CA GLN A 46 8.48 0.46 11.10
C GLN A 46 8.03 0.66 12.56
N GLY A 47 7.52 1.85 12.89
CA GLY A 47 6.94 2.16 14.20
C GLY A 47 5.51 1.68 14.39
N LEU A 48 4.88 1.05 13.39
CA LEU A 48 3.53 0.52 13.54
C LEU A 48 3.46 -0.52 14.68
N PRO A 49 2.41 -0.47 15.53
CA PRO A 49 2.25 -1.46 16.59
C PRO A 49 2.12 -2.87 16.01
N LYS A 50 3.03 -3.75 16.41
CA LYS A 50 2.95 -5.18 16.08
C LYS A 50 1.87 -5.85 16.93
N LYS A 51 1.03 -6.65 16.28
CA LYS A 51 0.01 -7.46 16.94
C LYS A 51 0.15 -8.87 16.42
N GLU A 52 0.48 -9.81 17.30
CA GLU A 52 0.68 -11.20 16.90
C GLU A 52 -0.65 -11.91 16.55
N GLY A 53 -0.53 -13.02 15.84
CA GLY A 53 -1.63 -13.90 15.48
C GLY A 53 -2.21 -13.67 14.08
N PRO A 54 -3.37 -14.30 13.80
CA PRO A 54 -4.04 -14.19 12.51
C PRO A 54 -4.32 -12.73 12.14
N ILE A 55 -4.23 -12.38 10.85
CA ILE A 55 -4.60 -11.04 10.38
C ILE A 55 -5.52 -11.11 9.18
N LEU A 56 -6.49 -10.19 9.13
CA LEU A 56 -7.38 -10.05 7.99
C LEU A 56 -6.93 -8.87 7.12
N LEU A 57 -6.66 -9.15 5.86
CA LEU A 57 -6.42 -8.15 4.83
C LEU A 57 -7.71 -7.93 4.06
N VAL A 58 -8.17 -6.69 3.99
CA VAL A 58 -9.35 -6.32 3.22
C VAL A 58 -8.91 -5.48 2.02
N GLY A 59 -8.78 -6.17 0.88
CA GLY A 59 -8.52 -5.63 -0.43
C GLY A 59 -9.74 -4.95 -1.04
N GLY A 60 -9.50 -4.26 -2.16
CA GLY A 60 -10.51 -3.44 -2.82
C GLY A 60 -11.53 -4.22 -3.65
N GLY A 61 -11.21 -5.44 -4.10
CA GLY A 61 -11.86 -6.10 -5.23
C GLY A 61 -13.39 -6.21 -5.19
N PRO A 62 -14.06 -6.36 -6.36
CA PRO A 62 -15.52 -6.45 -6.46
C PRO A 62 -16.10 -7.66 -5.71
N SER A 63 -15.29 -8.68 -5.45
CA SER A 63 -15.63 -9.87 -4.67
C SER A 63 -16.11 -9.55 -3.24
N VAL A 64 -15.60 -8.45 -2.63
CA VAL A 64 -16.03 -7.99 -1.29
C VAL A 64 -17.54 -7.78 -1.24
N GLU A 65 -18.09 -7.12 -2.25
CA GLU A 65 -19.52 -6.84 -2.37
C GLU A 65 -20.30 -8.03 -2.89
N ARG A 66 -19.80 -8.65 -3.98
CA ARG A 66 -20.46 -9.80 -4.64
C ARG A 66 -20.77 -10.92 -3.65
N PHE A 67 -19.87 -11.19 -2.72
CA PHE A 67 -20.01 -12.28 -1.75
C PHE A 67 -20.37 -11.81 -0.34
N ARG A 68 -20.64 -10.51 -0.15
CA ARG A 68 -20.96 -9.88 1.14
C ARG A 68 -19.94 -10.24 2.23
N GLN A 69 -18.66 -10.27 1.87
CA GLN A 69 -17.60 -10.84 2.70
C GLN A 69 -17.52 -10.16 4.07
N LEU A 70 -17.56 -8.82 4.10
CA LEU A 70 -17.50 -8.04 5.35
C LEU A 70 -18.64 -8.37 6.32
N SER A 71 -19.86 -8.56 5.81
CA SER A 71 -21.00 -8.91 6.66
C SER A 71 -20.84 -10.32 7.24
N LYS A 72 -20.35 -11.28 6.44
CA LYS A 72 -20.08 -12.64 6.92
C LYS A 72 -18.97 -12.66 7.97
N ILE A 73 -17.89 -11.92 7.74
CA ILE A 73 -16.76 -11.79 8.68
C ILE A 73 -17.22 -11.14 9.99
N ALA A 74 -18.01 -10.07 9.92
CA ALA A 74 -18.59 -9.43 11.10
C ALA A 74 -19.48 -10.40 11.90
N LYS A 75 -20.35 -11.16 11.21
CA LYS A 75 -21.21 -12.18 11.83
C LYS A 75 -20.45 -13.33 12.45
N ALA A 76 -19.32 -13.72 11.86
CA ALA A 76 -18.41 -14.73 12.41
C ALA A 76 -17.66 -14.22 13.66
N GLY A 77 -17.75 -12.92 13.98
CA GLY A 77 -17.18 -12.35 15.18
C GLY A 77 -15.65 -12.22 15.13
N TRP A 78 -15.07 -11.85 13.98
CA TRP A 78 -13.62 -11.62 13.86
C TRP A 78 -13.12 -10.58 14.89
N ARG A 79 -12.13 -10.96 15.71
CA ARG A 79 -11.53 -10.10 16.76
C ARG A 79 -10.03 -9.85 16.61
N HIS A 80 -9.43 -10.43 15.58
CA HIS A 80 -8.01 -10.29 15.31
C HIS A 80 -7.73 -9.02 14.49
N PRO A 81 -6.45 -8.62 14.34
CA PRO A 81 -6.10 -7.43 13.59
C PRO A 81 -6.67 -7.40 12.16
N ILE A 82 -6.97 -6.19 11.68
CA ILE A 82 -7.48 -5.94 10.33
C ILE A 82 -6.64 -4.85 9.67
N LEU A 83 -6.07 -5.14 8.50
CA LEU A 83 -5.53 -4.14 7.58
C LEU A 83 -6.50 -3.97 6.41
N CYS A 84 -6.75 -2.74 5.96
CA CYS A 84 -7.61 -2.52 4.81
C CYS A 84 -7.06 -1.47 3.85
N CYS A 85 -7.44 -1.57 2.58
CA CYS A 85 -7.17 -0.52 1.60
C CYS A 85 -8.09 0.69 1.83
N ASP A 86 -7.66 1.87 1.38
CA ASP A 86 -8.42 3.12 1.42
C ASP A 86 -9.90 2.97 1.02
N ARG A 87 -10.18 2.43 -0.17
CA ARG A 87 -11.53 2.40 -0.76
C ARG A 87 -12.54 1.54 0.01
N VAL A 88 -12.07 0.63 0.86
CA VAL A 88 -12.92 -0.26 1.65
C VAL A 88 -13.08 0.15 3.10
N LEU A 89 -12.29 1.11 3.59
CA LEU A 89 -12.36 1.59 4.98
C LEU A 89 -13.80 1.91 5.41
N ASN A 90 -14.51 2.72 4.63
CA ASN A 90 -15.88 3.10 4.94
C ASN A 90 -16.85 1.90 4.94
N LYS A 91 -16.59 0.89 4.10
CA LYS A 91 -17.40 -0.34 4.04
C LYS A 91 -17.16 -1.22 5.28
N CYS A 92 -15.92 -1.37 5.70
CA CYS A 92 -15.55 -2.06 6.95
C CYS A 92 -16.28 -1.43 8.14
N LEU A 93 -16.14 -0.11 8.30
CA LEU A 93 -16.75 0.62 9.41
C LEU A 93 -18.28 0.50 9.44
N LYS A 94 -18.95 0.52 8.28
CA LYS A 94 -20.41 0.33 8.18
C LYS A 94 -20.88 -1.05 8.65
N GLN A 95 -20.02 -2.06 8.58
CA GLN A 95 -20.30 -3.43 9.03
C GLN A 95 -19.83 -3.68 10.48
N GLY A 96 -19.34 -2.65 11.18
CA GLY A 96 -18.79 -2.80 12.54
C GLY A 96 -17.39 -3.42 12.58
N LEU A 97 -16.75 -3.64 11.43
CA LEU A 97 -15.36 -4.07 11.35
C LEU A 97 -14.48 -2.82 11.37
N LYS A 98 -13.80 -2.56 12.49
CA LYS A 98 -12.87 -1.43 12.61
C LYS A 98 -11.46 -1.91 12.24
N PRO A 99 -10.86 -1.41 11.14
CA PRO A 99 -9.46 -1.69 10.81
C PRO A 99 -8.51 -1.15 11.87
N ASP A 100 -7.40 -1.84 12.10
CA ASP A 100 -6.27 -1.34 12.90
C ASP A 100 -5.38 -0.43 12.05
N VAL A 101 -5.23 -0.78 10.77
CA VAL A 101 -4.48 0.02 9.80
C VAL A 101 -5.30 0.20 8.53
N VAL A 102 -5.27 1.40 7.97
CA VAL A 102 -5.70 1.66 6.59
C VAL A 102 -4.49 2.09 5.75
N ALA A 103 -4.35 1.51 4.55
CA ALA A 103 -3.25 1.83 3.65
C ALA A 103 -3.70 2.64 2.43
N SER A 104 -2.82 3.54 1.97
CA SER A 104 -2.92 4.21 0.67
C SER A 104 -1.57 4.24 -0.04
N VAL A 105 -1.59 3.84 -1.31
CA VAL A 105 -0.43 3.87 -2.22
C VAL A 105 -0.66 4.85 -3.37
N ASP A 106 -1.90 4.96 -3.85
CA ASP A 106 -2.25 5.73 -5.04
C ASP A 106 -2.10 7.25 -4.80
N GLY A 107 -1.39 7.91 -5.71
CA GLY A 107 -1.15 9.35 -5.76
C GLY A 107 -2.31 10.19 -6.32
N SER A 108 -3.43 9.56 -6.68
CA SER A 108 -4.60 10.24 -7.24
C SER A 108 -5.32 11.10 -6.20
N PRO A 109 -5.77 12.32 -6.56
CA PRO A 109 -6.59 13.16 -5.67
C PRO A 109 -7.93 12.52 -5.31
N LEU A 110 -8.42 11.54 -6.10
CA LEU A 110 -9.69 10.86 -5.86
C LEU A 110 -9.68 10.03 -4.57
N VAL A 111 -8.50 9.55 -4.14
CA VAL A 111 -8.34 8.75 -2.91
C VAL A 111 -8.81 9.52 -1.68
N ALA A 112 -8.68 10.86 -1.69
CA ALA A 112 -9.16 11.71 -0.59
C ALA A 112 -10.66 11.54 -0.29
N ASN A 113 -11.45 11.13 -1.28
CA ASN A 113 -12.89 10.90 -1.13
C ASN A 113 -13.20 9.72 -0.21
N TYR A 114 -12.29 8.75 -0.08
CA TYR A 114 -12.48 7.60 0.82
C TYR A 114 -12.33 7.99 2.29
N TYR A 115 -11.67 9.11 2.57
CA TYR A 115 -11.40 9.61 3.92
C TYR A 115 -12.33 10.75 4.38
N SER A 116 -13.11 11.33 3.47
CA SER A 116 -13.94 12.51 3.73
C SER A 116 -15.28 12.21 4.43
N GLY A 117 -15.61 10.94 4.68
CA GLY A 117 -16.88 10.55 5.29
C GLY A 117 -16.96 10.82 6.80
N LYS A 118 -18.17 11.14 7.33
CA LYS A 118 -18.41 11.37 8.76
C LYS A 118 -18.00 10.18 9.64
N LEU A 119 -18.24 8.96 9.16
CA LEU A 119 -17.89 7.73 9.87
C LEU A 119 -16.38 7.57 10.01
N VAL A 120 -15.64 7.80 8.93
CA VAL A 120 -14.16 7.79 8.93
C VAL A 120 -13.60 8.87 9.84
N ARG A 121 -14.12 10.11 9.77
CA ARG A 121 -13.69 11.19 10.67
C ARG A 121 -13.83 10.86 12.15
N LYS A 122 -14.87 10.11 12.54
CA LYS A 122 -15.05 9.66 13.92
C LYS A 122 -14.04 8.57 14.31
N ALA A 123 -13.74 7.64 13.40
CA ALA A 123 -12.89 6.49 13.68
C ALA A 123 -11.39 6.77 13.55
N CYS A 124 -10.99 7.76 12.74
CA CYS A 124 -9.60 7.97 12.30
C CYS A 124 -8.56 8.14 13.42
N LYS A 125 -8.96 8.59 14.62
CA LYS A 125 -8.04 8.70 15.76
C LYS A 125 -7.69 7.35 16.40
N SER A 126 -8.38 6.29 16.03
CA SER A 126 -8.22 4.93 16.59
C SER A 126 -7.79 3.91 15.55
N ILE A 127 -7.39 4.39 14.36
CA ILE A 127 -6.92 3.61 13.22
C ILE A 127 -5.60 4.26 12.81
N ASN A 128 -4.56 3.47 12.55
CA ASN A 128 -3.31 4.01 12.02
C ASN A 128 -3.41 4.11 10.49
N ALA A 129 -2.89 5.18 9.89
CA ALA A 129 -2.74 5.24 8.43
C ALA A 129 -1.32 4.80 8.03
N ALA A 130 -1.21 3.89 7.07
CA ALA A 130 0.03 3.54 6.39
C ALA A 130 0.04 4.19 4.99
N PHE A 131 0.66 5.35 4.85
CA PHE A 131 0.61 6.12 3.60
C PHE A 131 1.96 6.14 2.90
N CYS A 132 1.94 5.86 1.59
CA CYS A 132 3.11 6.06 0.75
C CYS A 132 3.48 7.56 0.75
N VAL A 133 4.77 7.89 0.72
CA VAL A 133 5.22 9.29 0.67
C VAL A 133 4.70 10.05 -0.56
N THR A 134 4.27 9.34 -1.62
CA THR A 134 3.76 9.90 -2.89
C THR A 134 2.23 10.05 -2.95
N VAL A 135 1.49 9.75 -1.87
CA VAL A 135 0.04 9.95 -1.85
C VAL A 135 -0.34 11.43 -2.05
N HIS A 136 -1.50 11.68 -2.63
CA HIS A 136 -1.93 13.06 -2.90
C HIS A 136 -2.04 13.90 -1.62
N PRO A 137 -1.60 15.18 -1.59
CA PRO A 137 -1.72 16.05 -0.42
C PRO A 137 -3.15 16.23 0.10
N LYS A 138 -4.16 16.08 -0.76
CA LYS A 138 -5.59 16.05 -0.37
C LYS A 138 -5.92 14.84 0.51
N THR A 139 -5.34 13.68 0.23
CA THR A 139 -5.48 12.46 1.04
C THR A 139 -4.89 12.68 2.44
N VAL A 140 -3.68 13.24 2.50
CA VAL A 140 -3.01 13.61 3.75
C VAL A 140 -3.83 14.61 4.56
N LYS A 141 -4.44 15.60 3.91
CA LYS A 141 -5.32 16.59 4.57
C LYS A 141 -6.64 15.98 5.05
N ALA A 142 -7.17 14.99 4.34
CA ALA A 142 -8.44 14.35 4.67
C ALA A 142 -8.32 13.43 5.90
N TRP A 143 -7.19 12.75 6.07
CA TRP A 143 -6.90 11.97 7.27
C TRP A 143 -6.62 12.88 8.48
N LYS A 144 -7.21 12.55 9.63
CA LYS A 144 -7.07 13.31 10.89
C LYS A 144 -6.48 12.48 12.04
N GLY A 145 -6.06 11.25 11.77
CA GLY A 145 -5.31 10.40 12.69
C GLY A 145 -3.82 10.45 12.42
N ASP A 146 -3.09 9.56 13.08
CA ASP A 146 -1.66 9.39 12.88
C ASP A 146 -1.36 8.76 11.52
N ILE A 147 -0.27 9.20 10.91
CA ILE A 147 0.22 8.70 9.62
C ILE A 147 1.63 8.13 9.83
N TYR A 148 1.75 6.88 9.46
CA TYR A 148 2.98 6.10 9.36
C TYR A 148 3.39 6.09 7.88
N TRP A 149 4.51 6.73 7.59
CA TRP A 149 4.99 6.94 6.22
C TRP A 149 5.91 5.80 5.80
N PHE A 150 5.78 5.40 4.53
CA PHE A 150 6.70 4.45 3.91
C PHE A 150 7.03 4.88 2.48
N VAL A 151 8.18 4.44 1.99
CA VAL A 151 8.57 4.60 0.58
C VAL A 151 8.20 3.33 -0.18
N ALA A 152 7.34 3.46 -1.18
CA ALA A 152 7.07 2.36 -2.09
C ALA A 152 8.30 2.09 -2.98
N MET A 153 8.66 0.81 -3.13
CA MET A 153 9.64 0.41 -4.14
C MET A 153 9.01 0.55 -5.53
N ILE A 154 9.45 1.52 -6.32
CA ILE A 154 8.90 1.86 -7.65
C ILE A 154 9.90 1.63 -8.79
N ASP A 155 11.18 1.39 -8.46
CA ASP A 155 12.22 1.01 -9.39
C ASP A 155 13.24 0.06 -8.75
N ASN A 156 14.23 -0.38 -9.53
CA ASN A 156 15.24 -1.31 -9.07
C ASN A 156 16.23 -0.62 -8.12
N LEU A 157 16.08 -0.89 -6.83
CA LEU A 157 16.97 -0.40 -5.78
C LEU A 157 18.39 -0.98 -5.90
N PHE A 158 18.51 -2.17 -6.48
CA PHE A 158 19.77 -2.86 -6.67
C PHE A 158 20.04 -3.11 -8.15
N ILE A 159 21.30 -3.02 -8.54
CA ILE A 159 21.80 -3.35 -9.88
C ILE A 159 22.89 -4.43 -9.76
N ALA A 160 23.01 -5.28 -10.77
CA ALA A 160 24.07 -6.29 -10.79
C ALA A 160 25.44 -5.60 -10.83
N ASP A 161 26.37 -6.11 -10.03
CA ASP A 161 27.78 -5.79 -10.23
C ASP A 161 28.26 -6.43 -11.54
N LYS A 162 28.86 -5.61 -12.40
CA LYS A 162 29.41 -6.06 -13.69
C LYS A 162 30.72 -6.80 -13.51
N GLU A 163 31.44 -6.54 -12.43
CA GLU A 163 32.75 -7.11 -12.16
C GLU A 163 32.65 -8.43 -11.37
N THR A 164 31.63 -8.54 -10.50
CA THR A 164 31.42 -9.71 -9.63
C THR A 164 30.05 -10.35 -9.88
N PRO A 165 29.96 -11.42 -10.70
CA PRO A 165 28.70 -12.11 -10.97
C PRO A 165 28.02 -12.58 -9.68
N GLY A 166 26.74 -12.25 -9.53
CA GLY A 166 25.93 -12.59 -8.35
C GLY A 166 25.98 -11.55 -7.23
N MET A 167 26.89 -10.56 -7.27
CA MET A 167 26.86 -9.43 -6.35
C MET A 167 25.87 -8.36 -6.83
N GLN A 168 25.19 -7.73 -5.89
CA GLN A 168 24.28 -6.61 -6.14
C GLN A 168 24.82 -5.33 -5.48
N LEU A 169 24.78 -4.23 -6.22
CA LEU A 169 25.17 -2.90 -5.77
C LEU A 169 23.93 -2.02 -5.61
N LEU A 170 23.98 -1.08 -4.67
CA LEU A 170 22.95 -0.08 -4.50
C LEU A 170 22.89 0.82 -5.75
N ASN A 171 21.70 0.97 -6.33
CA ASN A 171 21.48 1.85 -7.45
C ASN A 171 21.30 3.30 -6.96
N HIS A 172 22.38 4.08 -6.95
CA HIS A 172 22.33 5.48 -6.54
C HIS A 172 21.47 6.39 -7.44
N LYS A 173 21.02 5.89 -8.60
CA LYS A 173 20.07 6.58 -9.49
C LYS A 173 18.62 6.17 -9.26
N SER A 174 18.36 5.25 -8.32
CA SER A 174 17.01 4.81 -7.98
C SER A 174 16.21 5.96 -7.40
N VAL A 175 15.01 6.18 -7.93
CA VAL A 175 14.04 7.12 -7.36
C VAL A 175 13.60 6.63 -5.98
N THR A 176 13.41 5.32 -5.79
CA THR A 176 13.15 4.77 -4.45
C THR A 176 14.24 5.15 -3.46
N TYR A 177 15.52 5.01 -3.84
CA TYR A 177 16.64 5.41 -2.99
C TYR A 177 16.64 6.91 -2.66
N ILE A 178 16.38 7.76 -3.66
CA ILE A 178 16.33 9.22 -3.48
C ILE A 178 15.16 9.60 -2.55
N LEU A 179 13.98 9.00 -2.73
CA LEU A 179 12.82 9.23 -1.87
C LEU A 179 13.10 8.82 -0.43
N ASP A 180 13.75 7.68 -0.20
CA ASP A 180 14.17 7.24 1.12
C ASP A 180 15.04 8.30 1.82
N LEU A 181 16.13 8.74 1.19
CA LEU A 181 17.00 9.78 1.73
C LEU A 181 16.25 11.08 2.05
N LEU A 182 15.42 11.56 1.12
CA LEU A 182 14.69 12.82 1.28
C LEU A 182 13.57 12.72 2.33
N SER A 183 12.95 11.56 2.47
CA SER A 183 11.91 11.28 3.47
C SER A 183 12.45 11.24 4.90
N GLY A 184 13.78 11.20 5.06
CA GLY A 184 14.44 11.04 6.35
C GLY A 184 14.65 9.57 6.73
N GLY A 185 14.83 8.70 5.73
CA GLY A 185 15.04 7.27 5.92
C GLY A 185 13.78 6.50 6.27
N LYS A 186 12.63 6.84 5.65
CA LYS A 186 11.37 6.14 5.92
C LYS A 186 11.42 4.71 5.39
N GLY A 187 10.96 3.76 6.19
CA GLY A 187 10.94 2.34 5.82
C GLY A 187 10.44 2.10 4.39
N MET A 188 11.20 1.31 3.63
CA MET A 188 10.87 0.93 2.25
C MET A 188 10.09 -0.38 2.24
N ILE A 189 8.95 -0.41 1.54
CA ILE A 189 8.13 -1.62 1.39
C ILE A 189 7.60 -1.68 -0.05
N SER A 190 7.66 -2.85 -0.68
CA SER A 190 7.09 -3.03 -2.02
C SER A 190 5.56 -3.02 -1.98
N ALA A 191 4.96 -2.28 -2.91
CA ALA A 191 3.52 -2.32 -3.12
C ALA A 191 3.09 -3.35 -4.18
N LEU A 192 4.03 -4.01 -4.86
CA LEU A 192 3.75 -5.03 -5.90
C LEU A 192 2.67 -4.61 -6.92
N GLY A 193 2.60 -3.31 -7.22
CA GLY A 193 1.66 -2.71 -8.18
C GLY A 193 0.32 -2.23 -7.61
N ASN A 194 -0.12 -2.64 -6.40
CA ASN A 194 -1.38 -2.17 -5.83
C ASN A 194 -1.42 -2.17 -4.29
N VAL A 195 -2.34 -1.40 -3.70
CA VAL A 195 -2.48 -1.27 -2.23
C VAL A 195 -2.84 -2.57 -1.54
N GLY A 196 -3.53 -3.50 -2.21
CA GLY A 196 -3.85 -4.82 -1.67
C GLY A 196 -2.59 -5.67 -1.45
N ALA A 197 -1.74 -5.75 -2.47
CA ALA A 197 -0.50 -6.51 -2.38
C ALA A 197 0.50 -5.86 -1.39
N PHE A 198 0.47 -4.53 -1.26
CA PHE A 198 1.15 -3.84 -0.16
C PHE A 198 0.70 -4.36 1.22
N LEU A 199 -0.60 -4.62 1.45
CA LEU A 199 -1.08 -5.13 2.74
C LEU A 199 -0.48 -6.50 3.08
N VAL A 200 -0.20 -7.34 2.08
CA VAL A 200 0.44 -8.65 2.29
C VAL A 200 1.86 -8.48 2.80
N ASN A 201 2.65 -7.60 2.15
CA ASN A 201 4.00 -7.29 2.61
C ASN A 201 3.98 -6.63 4.00
N LEU A 202 3.07 -5.69 4.23
CA LEU A 202 2.94 -5.05 5.54
C LEU A 202 2.59 -6.06 6.64
N ALA A 203 1.69 -7.00 6.38
CA ALA A 203 1.36 -8.06 7.33
C ALA A 203 2.56 -8.96 7.65
N ALA A 204 3.39 -9.27 6.66
CA ALA A 204 4.62 -10.03 6.86
C ALA A 204 5.62 -9.24 7.73
N GLU A 205 5.82 -7.94 7.45
CA GLU A 205 6.67 -7.05 8.25
C GLU A 205 6.21 -6.90 9.71
N LEU A 206 4.88 -6.93 9.93
CA LEU A 206 4.29 -6.91 11.28
C LEU A 206 4.39 -8.26 12.00
N GLY A 207 4.84 -9.32 11.33
CA GLY A 207 5.02 -10.65 11.91
C GLY A 207 3.72 -11.46 12.04
N ASN A 208 2.68 -11.11 11.29
CA ASN A 208 1.38 -11.78 11.38
C ASN A 208 1.35 -13.13 10.66
N SER A 209 0.78 -14.14 11.32
CA SER A 209 0.52 -15.45 10.74
C SER A 209 -0.63 -16.16 11.48
N PRO A 210 -1.58 -16.82 10.78
CA PRO A 210 -1.74 -16.84 9.32
C PRO A 210 -2.29 -15.51 8.75
N ILE A 211 -2.07 -15.28 7.45
CA ILE A 211 -2.65 -14.14 6.71
C ILE A 211 -3.94 -14.59 6.03
N CYS A 212 -5.06 -13.94 6.36
CA CYS A 212 -6.36 -14.16 5.74
C CYS A 212 -6.68 -13.00 4.79
N VAL A 213 -7.14 -13.30 3.57
CA VAL A 213 -7.41 -12.27 2.55
C VAL A 213 -8.91 -12.23 2.18
N SER A 214 -9.47 -11.02 2.12
CA SER A 214 -10.81 -10.71 1.65
C SER A 214 -10.74 -9.57 0.64
N GLY A 215 -11.45 -9.69 -0.49
CA GLY A 215 -11.26 -8.82 -1.64
C GLY A 215 -9.97 -9.12 -2.38
N ASP A 216 -9.87 -8.68 -3.64
CA ASP A 216 -8.61 -8.76 -4.38
C ASP A 216 -7.58 -7.90 -3.64
N ALA A 217 -6.73 -8.56 -2.85
CA ALA A 217 -5.54 -8.00 -2.23
C ALA A 217 -4.25 -8.61 -2.84
N LEU A 218 -4.41 -9.38 -3.92
CA LEU A 218 -3.34 -9.99 -4.71
C LEU A 218 -3.56 -9.56 -6.16
#